data_AF-A0A8S3F0G4-F1
#
_entry.id   AF-A0A8S3F0G4-F1
#
_cell.length_a   1.000
_cell.length_b   1.000
_cell.length_c   1.000
_cell.angle_alpha   90.00
_cell.angle_beta   90.00
_cell.angle_gamma   90.00
#
_symmetry.space_group_name_H-M   'P 1'
#
loop_
_entity.id
_entity.type
_entity.pdbx_description
1 polymer ?
#
loop_
_entity_poly.entity_id
_entity_poly.type
_entity_poly.pdbx_seq_one_letter_code
_entity_poly.pdbx_strand_id
1 'polypeptide(L)'
;TDKIKESRDKLFENLTYTHQLHSPEPSYSPFLSIQQTISTSPDNNNNSKLHNKTLADHVADYFEERFRSHAMAIEMGYNLHDACQRYRNSERINLFWGILTGQIEEMVYHHQMRSISQLLQYLIKMKTLYSFQQESISSKAREAIVSEPNSPLPVKVNYRLSLFSMKQYQESAVMHNKLVMTEEQFFESLNNFYTDKTSLQIDELFQSAKQDLQYPKESIAFSLLFMQDDEGRFGKFLSTLIRQINQEKLSYVEQLKPILLGYSLISVSQFSRAIHMIDANISQNELNRYIQWVFSIKDFHSSQQVKPLDLEDLLRRLENCACFKH
;
A
#
# COMPACT_ATOMS: atom_id res chain seq x y z
N THR A 1 -1.19 -29.90 -2.69
CA THR A 1 -1.44 -28.89 -3.74
C THR A 1 -2.89 -28.95 -4.18
N ASP A 2 -3.49 -30.15 -4.30
CA ASP A 2 -4.92 -30.28 -4.61
C ASP A 2 -5.86 -29.92 -3.44
N LYS A 3 -5.47 -30.21 -2.18
CA LYS A 3 -6.28 -29.86 -1.00
C LYS A 3 -6.45 -28.35 -0.72
N ILE A 4 -5.49 -27.52 -1.16
CA ILE A 4 -5.56 -26.05 -0.95
C ILE A 4 -6.45 -25.41 -2.02
N LYS A 5 -6.36 -25.86 -3.28
CA LYS A 5 -7.33 -25.49 -4.32
C LYS A 5 -8.74 -25.97 -3.97
N GLU A 6 -8.87 -27.17 -3.40
CA GLU A 6 -10.14 -27.73 -2.98
C GLU A 6 -10.76 -26.95 -1.80
N SER A 7 -9.97 -26.44 -0.84
CA SER A 7 -10.48 -25.57 0.23
C SER A 7 -10.89 -24.18 -0.30
N ARG A 8 -10.11 -23.59 -1.22
CA ARG A 8 -10.48 -22.36 -1.94
C ARG A 8 -11.80 -22.56 -2.70
N ASP A 9 -11.86 -23.59 -3.54
CA ASP A 9 -13.02 -23.83 -4.38
C ASP A 9 -14.22 -24.23 -3.50
N LYS A 10 -14.08 -24.99 -2.40
CA LYS A 10 -15.22 -25.28 -1.50
C LYS A 10 -15.72 -24.10 -0.66
N LEU A 11 -14.86 -23.19 -0.23
CA LEU A 11 -15.28 -21.96 0.45
C LEU A 11 -15.99 -21.01 -0.52
N PHE A 12 -15.58 -20.96 -1.79
CA PHE A 12 -16.10 -19.99 -2.77
C PHE A 12 -17.12 -20.54 -3.78
N GLU A 13 -17.19 -21.84 -4.03
CA GLU A 13 -18.17 -22.51 -4.91
C GLU A 13 -19.52 -22.66 -4.22
N ASN A 14 -19.54 -22.89 -2.89
CA ASN A 14 -20.75 -22.87 -2.09
C ASN A 14 -21.40 -21.47 -2.00
N LEU A 15 -20.62 -20.38 -2.11
CA LEU A 15 -21.14 -19.01 -2.20
C LEU A 15 -21.99 -18.76 -3.47
N THR A 16 -21.98 -19.68 -4.44
CA THR A 16 -22.73 -19.59 -5.71
C THR A 16 -24.04 -20.37 -5.71
N TYR A 17 -24.33 -21.18 -4.69
CA TYR A 17 -25.56 -21.97 -4.61
C TYR A 17 -26.14 -21.91 -3.19
N THR A 18 -26.97 -20.90 -2.91
CA THR A 18 -28.23 -21.01 -2.17
C THR A 18 -28.82 -19.62 -1.90
N HIS A 19 -29.83 -19.25 -2.69
CA HIS A 19 -30.85 -18.31 -2.23
C HIS A 19 -31.95 -19.13 -1.53
N GLN A 20 -32.22 -18.86 -0.25
CA GLN A 20 -33.57 -18.85 0.32
C GLN A 20 -33.59 -18.35 1.78
N LEU A 21 -34.14 -17.14 1.95
CA LEU A 21 -35.03 -16.64 3.02
C LEU A 21 -34.77 -17.05 4.49
N HIS A 22 -34.30 -16.11 5.32
CA HIS A 22 -35.09 -15.44 6.38
C HIS A 22 -34.22 -14.43 7.16
N SER A 23 -34.78 -13.24 7.42
CA SER A 23 -34.39 -12.35 8.53
C SER A 23 -35.47 -12.47 9.62
N PRO A 24 -35.20 -12.16 10.91
CA PRO A 24 -35.10 -10.76 11.34
C PRO A 24 -34.06 -10.42 12.44
N GLU A 25 -33.61 -9.15 12.37
CA GLU A 25 -33.28 -8.16 13.44
C GLU A 25 -32.19 -8.42 14.52
N PRO A 26 -31.57 -7.32 15.06
CA PRO A 26 -30.18 -7.30 15.50
C PRO A 26 -30.01 -7.33 17.02
N SER A 27 -28.87 -7.86 17.47
CA SER A 27 -28.33 -7.58 18.81
C SER A 27 -26.84 -7.20 18.72
N TYR A 28 -26.48 -6.19 19.50
CA TYR A 28 -25.20 -5.49 19.49
C TYR A 28 -24.10 -6.21 20.28
N SER A 29 -22.87 -6.18 19.72
CA SER A 29 -21.53 -6.00 20.36
C SER A 29 -20.99 -7.03 21.38
N PRO A 30 -19.64 -7.24 21.48
CA PRO A 30 -18.57 -6.27 21.24
C PRO A 30 -17.47 -6.68 20.24
N PHE A 31 -17.01 -5.67 19.51
CA PHE A 31 -15.73 -5.65 18.80
C PHE A 31 -14.59 -5.88 19.78
N LEU A 32 -13.75 -6.88 19.48
CA LEU A 32 -12.38 -6.97 19.99
C LEU A 32 -11.45 -6.83 18.80
N SER A 33 -10.68 -5.76 18.85
CA SER A 33 -9.58 -5.40 17.96
C SER A 33 -8.75 -6.62 17.57
N ILE A 34 -8.51 -6.84 16.28
CA ILE A 34 -7.44 -7.73 15.81
C ILE A 34 -6.11 -6.99 16.02
N GLN A 35 -5.72 -6.89 17.29
CA GLN A 35 -4.34 -6.71 17.69
C GLN A 35 -3.82 -8.07 18.18
N GLN A 36 -2.61 -8.41 17.73
CA GLN A 36 -1.78 -9.53 18.16
C GLN A 36 -2.14 -10.93 17.63
N THR A 37 -1.45 -11.34 16.57
CA THR A 37 -0.84 -12.69 16.46
C THR A 37 0.47 -12.59 15.68
N ILE A 38 1.53 -12.10 16.34
CA ILE A 38 2.89 -12.60 16.05
C ILE A 38 3.54 -12.82 17.41
N SER A 39 3.41 -14.04 17.91
CA SER A 39 4.22 -14.54 19.03
C SER A 39 5.27 -15.49 18.47
N THR A 40 6.50 -15.15 18.79
CA THR A 40 7.75 -15.85 18.57
C THR A 40 7.76 -17.26 19.18
N SER A 41 8.35 -18.24 18.50
CA SER A 41 9.30 -19.16 19.14
C SER A 41 10.25 -19.77 18.10
N PRO A 42 11.54 -19.91 18.41
CA PRO A 42 12.54 -20.52 17.55
C PRO A 42 12.51 -22.04 17.71
N ASP A 43 12.53 -22.78 16.60
CA ASP A 43 13.49 -23.86 16.35
C ASP A 43 13.11 -24.73 15.13
N ASN A 44 14.17 -25.03 14.39
CA ASN A 44 14.38 -26.19 13.53
C ASN A 44 13.45 -26.50 12.34
N ASN A 45 14.05 -26.24 11.16
CA ASN A 45 14.34 -27.28 10.17
C ASN A 45 13.13 -27.92 9.49
N ASN A 46 12.58 -27.23 8.48
CA ASN A 46 11.94 -27.85 7.31
C ASN A 46 11.95 -26.88 6.13
N ASN A 47 13.09 -26.84 5.42
CA ASN A 47 13.18 -26.28 4.07
C ASN A 47 12.40 -27.20 3.10
N SER A 48 11.14 -26.87 2.79
CA SER A 48 10.50 -27.05 1.48
C SER A 48 8.99 -26.77 1.55
N LYS A 49 8.50 -25.93 0.63
CA LYS A 49 7.09 -25.49 0.43
C LYS A 49 6.59 -24.31 1.26
N LEU A 50 7.25 -23.16 1.17
CA LEU A 50 6.51 -21.89 1.25
C LEU A 50 5.96 -21.59 -0.15
N HIS A 51 4.85 -22.24 -0.51
CA HIS A 51 4.02 -21.73 -1.61
C HIS A 51 3.57 -20.34 -1.16
N ASN A 52 3.80 -19.29 -1.94
CA ASN A 52 3.21 -17.97 -1.66
C ASN A 52 1.70 -18.19 -1.56
N LYS A 53 1.17 -18.14 -0.34
CA LYS A 53 -0.27 -18.27 -0.06
C LYS A 53 -0.93 -16.97 -0.49
N THR A 54 -2.09 -17.07 -1.12
CA THR A 54 -2.90 -15.90 -1.46
C THR A 54 -3.56 -15.34 -0.20
N LEU A 55 -4.06 -14.09 -0.26
CA LEU A 55 -4.85 -13.54 0.84
C LEU A 55 -6.07 -14.42 1.18
N ALA A 56 -6.71 -15.03 0.17
CA ALA A 56 -7.80 -15.98 0.38
C ALA A 56 -7.37 -17.20 1.20
N ASP A 57 -6.23 -17.78 0.87
CA ASP A 57 -5.68 -18.92 1.62
C ASP A 57 -5.40 -18.52 3.08
N HIS A 58 -4.83 -17.33 3.28
CA HIS A 58 -4.56 -16.80 4.63
C HIS A 58 -5.84 -16.57 5.44
N VAL A 59 -6.90 -16.02 4.83
CA VAL A 59 -8.18 -15.79 5.52
C VAL A 59 -8.87 -17.12 5.85
N ALA A 60 -8.84 -18.08 4.92
CA ALA A 60 -9.39 -19.41 5.14
C ALA A 60 -8.69 -20.11 6.31
N ASP A 61 -7.35 -20.16 6.28
CA ASP A 61 -6.54 -20.73 7.37
C ASP A 61 -6.86 -20.04 8.70
N TYR A 62 -6.95 -18.71 8.71
CA TYR A 62 -7.27 -17.94 9.91
C TYR A 62 -8.65 -18.31 10.49
N PHE A 63 -9.68 -18.45 9.66
CA PHE A 63 -11.00 -18.85 10.15
C PHE A 63 -11.01 -20.28 10.69
N GLU A 64 -10.35 -21.22 10.00
CA GLU A 64 -10.27 -22.60 10.48
C GLU A 64 -9.51 -22.69 11.82
N GLU A 65 -8.40 -21.97 11.96
CA GLU A 65 -7.62 -21.92 13.20
C GLU A 65 -8.35 -21.21 14.34
N ARG A 66 -8.99 -20.07 14.05
CA ARG A 66 -9.64 -19.21 15.06
C ARG A 66 -10.90 -19.83 15.63
N PHE A 67 -11.68 -20.53 14.81
CA PHE A 67 -12.98 -21.09 15.20
C PHE A 67 -12.93 -22.59 15.45
N ARG A 68 -11.88 -23.29 15.00
CA ARG A 68 -11.68 -24.75 15.18
C ARG A 68 -12.87 -25.59 14.72
N SER A 69 -13.69 -25.04 13.83
CA SER A 69 -14.91 -25.63 13.29
C SER A 69 -15.05 -25.20 11.85
N HIS A 70 -15.04 -26.18 10.94
CA HIS A 70 -15.14 -25.93 9.51
C HIS A 70 -16.49 -25.28 9.15
N ALA A 71 -17.58 -25.67 9.82
CA ALA A 71 -18.90 -25.06 9.61
C ALA A 71 -18.91 -23.57 9.99
N MET A 72 -18.32 -23.21 11.14
CA MET A 72 -18.20 -21.80 11.55
C MET A 72 -17.27 -21.01 10.63
N ALA A 73 -16.19 -21.62 10.16
CA ALA A 73 -15.30 -20.98 9.18
C ALA A 73 -16.03 -20.63 7.88
N ILE A 74 -16.91 -21.52 7.40
CA ILE A 74 -17.77 -21.27 6.24
C ILE A 74 -18.74 -20.12 6.52
N GLU A 75 -19.47 -20.14 7.65
CA GLU A 75 -20.39 -19.06 8.01
C GLU A 75 -19.68 -17.69 8.10
N MET A 76 -18.47 -17.66 8.65
CA MET A 76 -17.66 -16.45 8.70
C MET A 76 -17.20 -16.00 7.31
N GLY A 77 -16.97 -16.92 6.38
CA GLY A 77 -16.77 -16.64 4.96
C GLY A 77 -17.98 -15.92 4.33
N TYR A 78 -19.20 -16.41 4.58
CA TYR A 78 -20.43 -15.75 4.13
C TYR A 78 -20.61 -14.36 4.74
N ASN A 79 -20.39 -14.23 6.05
CA ASN A 79 -20.49 -12.95 6.73
C ASN A 79 -19.46 -11.94 6.20
N LEU A 80 -18.25 -12.39 5.89
CA LEU A 80 -17.21 -11.55 5.29
C LEU A 80 -17.60 -11.12 3.87
N HIS A 81 -18.10 -12.05 3.04
CA HIS A 81 -18.61 -11.72 1.70
C HIS A 81 -19.74 -10.68 1.78
N ASP A 82 -20.75 -10.92 2.61
CA ASP A 82 -21.89 -10.01 2.80
C ASP A 82 -21.44 -8.64 3.33
N ALA A 83 -20.52 -8.59 4.29
CA ALA A 83 -19.92 -7.34 4.75
C ALA A 83 -19.23 -6.59 3.60
N CYS A 84 -18.42 -7.28 2.78
CA CYS A 84 -17.76 -6.65 1.63
C CYS A 84 -18.77 -6.08 0.63
N GLN A 85 -19.90 -6.76 0.39
CA GLN A 85 -20.97 -6.26 -0.47
C GLN A 85 -21.67 -5.03 0.11
N ARG A 86 -21.99 -5.04 1.40
CA ARG A 86 -22.63 -3.90 2.09
C ARG A 86 -21.74 -2.65 2.08
N TYR A 87 -20.43 -2.83 2.23
CA TYR A 87 -19.46 -1.74 2.26
C TYR A 87 -18.75 -1.51 0.91
N ARG A 88 -19.35 -1.93 -0.21
CA ARG A 88 -18.80 -1.75 -1.58
C ARG A 88 -18.52 -0.31 -2.00
N ASN A 89 -18.98 0.69 -1.24
CA ASN A 89 -18.68 2.10 -1.51
C ASN A 89 -17.37 2.54 -0.84
N SER A 90 -16.81 1.72 0.05
CA SER A 90 -15.51 1.97 0.66
C SER A 90 -14.40 1.50 -0.27
N GLU A 91 -13.56 2.42 -0.74
CA GLU A 91 -12.41 2.11 -1.61
C GLU A 91 -11.51 1.03 -1.01
N ARG A 92 -11.33 1.02 0.31
CA ARG A 92 -10.49 0.02 0.99
C ARG A 92 -11.11 -1.34 1.06
N ILE A 93 -12.41 -1.41 1.33
CA ILE A 93 -13.13 -2.67 1.34
C ILE A 93 -13.13 -3.25 -0.08
N ASN A 94 -13.29 -2.41 -1.10
CA ASN A 94 -13.14 -2.85 -2.49
C ASN A 94 -11.72 -3.33 -2.82
N LEU A 95 -10.67 -2.64 -2.34
CA LEU A 95 -9.30 -3.09 -2.53
C LEU A 95 -9.07 -4.45 -1.84
N PHE A 96 -9.48 -4.58 -0.58
CA PHE A 96 -9.40 -5.83 0.17
C PHE A 96 -10.17 -6.95 -0.53
N TRP A 97 -11.43 -6.71 -0.89
CA TRP A 97 -12.29 -7.68 -1.56
C TRP A 97 -11.74 -8.09 -2.94
N GLY A 98 -11.25 -7.13 -3.71
CA GLY A 98 -10.63 -7.37 -5.01
C GLY A 98 -9.36 -8.23 -4.89
N ILE A 99 -8.53 -7.97 -3.88
CA ILE A 99 -7.34 -8.81 -3.62
C ILE A 99 -7.76 -10.20 -3.14
N LEU A 100 -8.73 -10.27 -2.21
CA LEU A 100 -9.24 -11.51 -1.64
C LEU A 100 -9.81 -12.44 -2.72
N THR A 101 -10.52 -11.87 -3.70
CA THR A 101 -11.09 -12.62 -4.83
C THR A 101 -10.10 -12.85 -5.98
N GLY A 102 -8.88 -12.31 -5.89
CA GLY A 102 -7.87 -12.37 -6.94
C GLY A 102 -8.18 -11.51 -8.18
N GLN A 103 -9.14 -10.60 -8.08
CA GLN A 103 -9.44 -9.61 -9.12
C GLN A 103 -8.38 -8.51 -9.17
N ILE A 104 -7.82 -8.12 -8.02
CA ILE A 104 -6.78 -7.09 -7.86
C ILE A 104 -5.48 -7.73 -7.39
N GLU A 105 -4.36 -7.27 -7.93
CA GLU A 105 -3.03 -7.70 -7.51
C GLU A 105 -2.76 -7.21 -6.08
N GLU A 106 -2.34 -8.12 -5.18
CA GLU A 106 -1.99 -7.75 -3.81
C GLU A 106 -0.89 -6.66 -3.76
N MET A 107 -0.01 -6.63 -4.77
CA MET A 107 1.01 -5.60 -4.92
C MET A 107 0.45 -4.18 -5.00
N VAL A 108 -0.83 -3.99 -5.38
CA VAL A 108 -1.46 -2.66 -5.37
C VAL A 108 -1.47 -2.10 -3.95
N TYR A 109 -1.90 -2.91 -2.97
CA TYR A 109 -1.91 -2.53 -1.56
C TYR A 109 -0.48 -2.28 -1.05
N HIS A 110 0.45 -3.21 -1.32
CA HIS A 110 1.83 -3.07 -0.84
C HIS A 110 2.56 -1.89 -1.47
N HIS A 111 2.26 -1.55 -2.72
CA HIS A 111 2.78 -0.35 -3.36
C HIS A 111 2.27 0.90 -2.64
N GLN A 112 0.95 1.02 -2.40
CA GLN A 112 0.39 2.15 -1.64
C GLN A 112 1.05 2.29 -0.26
N MET A 113 1.18 1.19 0.49
CA MET A 113 1.82 1.20 1.81
C MET A 113 3.30 1.56 1.74
N ARG A 114 4.02 1.11 0.70
CA ARG A 114 5.42 1.46 0.48
C ARG A 114 5.58 2.94 0.19
N SER A 115 4.75 3.52 -0.68
CA SER A 115 4.78 4.95 -1.00
C SER A 115 4.51 5.82 0.24
N ILE A 116 3.52 5.43 1.05
CA ILE A 116 3.24 6.08 2.35
C ILE A 116 4.45 5.99 3.29
N SER A 117 5.05 4.79 3.41
CA SER A 117 6.21 4.57 4.27
C SER A 117 7.43 5.38 3.83
N GLN A 118 7.70 5.43 2.52
CA GLN A 118 8.80 6.20 1.96
C GLN A 118 8.64 7.69 2.23
N LEU A 119 7.43 8.24 2.06
CA LEU A 119 7.16 9.63 2.38
C LEU A 119 7.40 9.93 3.86
N LEU A 120 6.89 9.11 4.77
CA LEU A 120 7.12 9.29 6.21
C LEU A 120 8.61 9.26 6.55
N GLN A 121 9.35 8.27 6.04
CA GLN A 121 10.79 8.16 6.25
C GLN A 121 11.54 9.39 5.72
N TYR A 122 11.13 9.89 4.56
CA TYR A 122 11.70 11.10 3.99
C TYR A 122 11.43 12.32 4.87
N LEU A 123 10.20 12.52 5.35
CA LEU A 123 9.85 13.63 6.24
C LEU A 123 10.63 13.57 7.57
N ILE A 124 10.84 12.38 8.13
CA ILE A 124 11.70 12.18 9.30
C ILE A 124 13.14 12.61 8.99
N LYS A 125 13.68 12.20 7.83
CA LYS A 125 15.01 12.61 7.38
C LYS A 125 15.13 14.12 7.18
N MET A 126 14.14 14.76 6.56
CA MET A 126 14.15 16.22 6.36
C MET A 126 14.07 16.96 7.70
N LYS A 127 13.25 16.46 8.64
CA LYS A 127 13.16 17.05 9.98
C LYS A 127 14.51 17.07 10.70
N THR A 128 15.30 16.00 10.58
CA THR A 128 16.63 15.96 11.21
C THR A 128 17.59 16.93 10.52
N LEU A 129 17.57 17.01 9.18
CA LEU A 129 18.38 17.96 8.42
C LEU A 129 18.08 19.42 8.77
N TYR A 130 16.81 19.80 8.87
CA TYR A 130 16.43 21.16 9.25
C TYR A 130 16.87 21.53 10.68
N SER A 131 16.85 20.58 11.63
CA SER A 131 17.40 20.84 12.97
C SER A 131 18.91 21.09 12.94
N PHE A 132 19.67 20.33 12.14
CA PHE A 132 21.12 20.54 12.02
C PHE A 132 21.45 21.87 11.35
N GLN A 133 20.68 22.30 10.36
CA GLN A 133 20.87 23.60 9.71
C GLN A 133 20.64 24.75 10.70
N GLN A 134 19.56 24.70 11.49
CA GLN A 134 19.29 25.71 12.52
C GLN A 134 20.38 25.73 13.62
N GLU A 135 20.85 24.56 14.06
CA GLU A 135 21.97 24.47 15.00
C GLU A 135 23.27 25.01 14.40
N SER A 136 23.55 24.77 13.11
CA SER A 136 24.75 25.28 12.44
C SER A 136 24.74 26.80 12.23
N ILE A 137 23.57 27.39 12.00
CA ILE A 137 23.40 28.84 11.89
C ILE A 137 23.50 29.48 13.28
N SER A 138 22.90 28.84 14.29
CA SER A 138 23.01 29.26 15.69
C SER A 138 24.44 29.11 16.22
N SER A 139 25.16 28.05 15.85
CA SER A 139 26.56 27.84 16.23
C SER A 139 27.49 28.80 15.50
N LYS A 140 27.28 29.08 14.20
CA LYS A 140 28.02 30.16 13.50
C LYS A 140 27.72 31.55 14.09
N ALA A 141 26.48 31.81 14.49
CA ALA A 141 26.10 33.04 15.19
C ALA A 141 26.71 33.12 16.60
N ARG A 142 26.92 31.99 17.27
CA ARG A 142 27.60 31.89 18.57
C ARG A 142 29.13 31.93 18.44
N GLU A 143 29.72 31.35 17.40
CA GLU A 143 31.14 31.42 17.05
C GLU A 143 31.56 32.83 16.63
N ALA A 144 30.65 33.62 16.04
CA ALA A 144 30.86 35.05 15.82
C ALA A 144 30.92 35.87 17.13
N ILE A 145 30.55 35.28 18.28
CA ILE A 145 30.52 35.96 19.59
C ILE A 145 31.58 35.38 20.56
N VAL A 146 32.12 34.18 20.33
CA VAL A 146 33.12 33.57 21.23
C VAL A 146 34.22 32.87 20.43
N SER A 147 35.42 33.45 20.50
CA SER A 147 36.69 32.82 20.15
C SER A 147 37.13 31.82 21.23
N GLU A 148 37.11 30.52 20.95
CA GLU A 148 38.22 29.53 21.13
C GLU A 148 37.78 28.05 20.97
N PRO A 149 38.73 27.12 20.68
CA PRO A 149 38.47 25.85 20.01
C PRO A 149 38.46 24.63 20.96
N ASN A 150 37.56 23.68 20.70
CA ASN A 150 37.75 22.21 20.76
C ASN A 150 36.44 21.49 21.14
N SER A 151 35.84 20.75 20.19
CA SER A 151 35.24 19.43 20.46
C SER A 151 34.61 18.76 19.23
N PRO A 152 34.43 17.42 19.25
CA PRO A 152 34.50 16.56 18.07
C PRO A 152 33.16 16.34 17.35
N LEU A 153 33.28 15.99 16.08
CA LEU A 153 32.22 15.66 15.13
C LEU A 153 31.34 14.46 15.57
N PRO A 154 30.01 14.47 15.31
CA PRO A 154 29.15 13.34 15.64
C PRO A 154 29.04 12.29 14.52
N VAL A 155 28.74 11.09 15.01
CA VAL A 155 28.79 9.77 14.38
C VAL A 155 27.71 9.56 13.32
N LYS A 156 28.07 8.84 12.24
CA LYS A 156 27.15 8.37 11.19
C LYS A 156 26.18 7.31 11.75
N VAL A 157 24.87 7.59 11.69
CA VAL A 157 23.82 6.60 11.99
C VAL A 157 23.19 6.10 10.69
N ASN A 158 23.10 4.78 10.56
CA ASN A 158 22.62 4.06 9.38
C ASN A 158 21.19 3.57 9.66
N TYR A 159 20.21 3.95 8.83
CA TYR A 159 18.80 3.57 9.03
C TYR A 159 18.31 2.67 7.89
N ARG A 160 18.14 1.38 8.18
CA ARG A 160 17.23 0.48 7.47
C ARG A 160 16.07 0.18 8.43
N LEU A 161 14.88 0.68 8.14
CA LEU A 161 13.68 0.43 8.95
C LEU A 161 12.66 -0.35 8.12
N SER A 162 12.13 -1.41 8.71
CA SER A 162 11.15 -2.32 8.10
C SER A 162 9.73 -1.95 8.54
N LEU A 163 8.71 -2.42 7.81
CA LEU A 163 7.28 -2.19 8.08
C LEU A 163 6.84 -2.56 9.51
N PHE A 164 7.54 -3.49 10.17
CA PHE A 164 7.29 -3.86 11.57
C PHE A 164 7.61 -2.71 12.55
N SER A 165 8.51 -1.80 12.16
CA SER A 165 8.92 -0.66 12.98
C SER A 165 7.83 0.41 13.12
N MET A 166 6.80 0.46 12.25
CA MET A 166 5.73 1.46 12.37
C MET A 166 4.93 1.35 13.68
N LYS A 167 4.75 0.14 14.23
CA LYS A 167 4.13 -0.04 15.56
C LYS A 167 5.06 0.41 16.70
N GLN A 168 6.36 0.12 16.60
CA GLN A 168 7.33 0.55 17.61
C GLN A 168 7.55 2.08 17.63
N TYR A 169 7.31 2.77 16.50
CA TYR A 169 7.36 4.23 16.45
C TYR A 169 6.20 4.92 17.18
N GLN A 170 5.05 4.23 17.34
CA GLN A 170 3.85 4.79 17.96
C GLN A 170 3.87 4.77 19.50
N GLU A 171 4.73 3.97 20.13
CA GLU A 171 4.70 3.76 21.59
C GLU A 171 5.62 4.69 22.41
N SER A 172 6.43 5.56 21.77
CA SER A 172 7.32 6.48 22.50
C SER A 172 6.74 7.90 22.60
N ALA A 173 6.03 8.17 23.70
CA ALA A 173 5.42 9.47 24.01
C ALA A 173 6.41 10.66 24.02
N VAL A 174 7.71 10.40 24.14
CA VAL A 174 8.79 11.39 24.19
C VAL A 174 9.22 11.88 22.78
N MET A 175 8.88 11.16 21.70
CA MET A 175 9.24 11.53 20.32
C MET A 175 8.20 12.39 19.60
N HIS A 176 6.93 12.42 20.03
CA HIS A 176 5.89 13.21 19.36
C HIS A 176 6.19 14.72 19.37
N ASN A 177 6.97 15.21 20.34
CA ASN A 177 7.39 16.61 20.40
C ASN A 177 8.58 16.95 19.46
N LYS A 178 9.13 15.96 18.72
CA LYS A 178 10.26 16.15 17.79
C LYS A 178 9.90 16.01 16.31
N LEU A 179 8.73 15.47 15.96
CA LEU A 179 8.30 15.26 14.57
C LEU A 179 7.33 16.37 14.10
N VAL A 180 7.77 17.61 14.32
CA VAL A 180 7.07 18.84 13.92
C VAL A 180 7.99 19.65 13.00
N MET A 181 7.48 20.21 11.91
CA MET A 181 8.24 21.11 11.03
C MET A 181 7.40 22.34 10.68
N THR A 182 8.02 23.42 10.19
CA THR A 182 7.23 24.58 9.74
C THR A 182 6.41 24.25 8.50
N GLU A 183 5.39 25.05 8.20
CA GLU A 183 4.61 24.92 6.96
C GLU A 183 5.51 24.95 5.72
N GLU A 184 6.45 25.89 5.67
CA GLU A 184 7.43 26.03 4.58
C GLU A 184 8.31 24.78 4.44
N GLN A 185 8.88 24.29 5.55
CA GLN A 185 9.71 23.09 5.55
C GLN A 185 8.95 21.84 5.08
N PHE A 186 7.67 21.72 5.45
CA PHE A 186 6.83 20.61 5.03
C PHE A 186 6.51 20.70 3.55
N PHE A 187 6.10 21.87 3.07
CA PHE A 187 5.81 22.11 1.66
C PHE A 187 7.04 21.87 0.78
N GLU A 188 8.20 22.38 1.19
CA GLU A 188 9.47 22.15 0.49
C GLU A 188 9.84 20.66 0.48
N SER A 189 9.62 19.96 1.60
CA SER A 189 9.86 18.51 1.67
C SER A 189 8.95 17.72 0.71
N LEU A 190 7.68 18.11 0.54
CA LEU A 190 6.79 17.48 -0.43
C LEU A 190 7.28 17.70 -1.87
N ASN A 191 7.66 18.94 -2.22
CA ASN A 191 8.19 19.26 -3.55
C ASN A 191 9.49 18.52 -3.85
N ASN A 192 10.38 18.41 -2.86
CA ASN A 192 11.66 17.73 -3.04
C ASN A 192 11.51 16.19 -3.11
N PHE A 193 10.47 15.62 -2.49
CA PHE A 193 10.21 14.19 -2.54
C PHE A 193 9.55 13.76 -3.85
N TYR A 194 8.53 14.51 -4.30
CA TYR A 194 7.77 14.20 -5.51
C TYR A 194 8.27 15.03 -6.69
N THR A 195 8.99 14.36 -7.60
CA THR A 195 9.54 15.01 -8.81
C THR A 195 8.58 14.96 -10.00
N ASP A 196 7.55 14.12 -9.91
CA ASP A 196 6.61 13.74 -10.95
C ASP A 196 5.20 14.33 -10.74
N LYS A 197 4.90 14.80 -9.53
CA LYS A 197 3.63 15.45 -9.21
C LYS A 197 3.60 16.90 -9.68
N THR A 198 2.42 17.34 -10.11
CA THR A 198 2.15 18.74 -10.45
C THR A 198 2.07 19.60 -9.20
N SER A 199 2.29 20.91 -9.34
CA SER A 199 2.13 21.87 -8.24
C SER A 199 0.74 21.81 -7.60
N LEU A 200 -0.32 21.63 -8.40
CA LEU A 200 -1.69 21.47 -7.90
C LEU A 200 -1.85 20.23 -7.01
N GLN A 201 -1.22 19.11 -7.38
CA GLN A 201 -1.27 17.88 -6.57
C GLN A 201 -0.50 18.05 -5.25
N ILE A 202 0.64 18.76 -5.27
CA ILE A 202 1.41 19.08 -4.06
C ILE A 202 0.64 20.02 -3.14
N ASP A 203 0.05 21.08 -3.70
CA ASP A 203 -0.80 22.01 -2.96
C ASP A 203 -1.99 21.28 -2.32
N GLU A 204 -2.64 20.38 -3.05
CA GLU A 204 -3.74 19.58 -2.51
C GLU A 204 -3.30 18.70 -1.33
N LEU A 205 -2.15 18.03 -1.44
CA LEU A 205 -1.56 17.25 -0.34
C LEU A 205 -1.26 18.17 0.85
N PHE A 206 -0.68 19.33 0.61
CA PHE A 206 -0.38 20.29 1.66
C PHE A 206 -1.64 20.79 2.38
N GLN A 207 -2.68 21.18 1.64
CA GLN A 207 -3.95 21.64 2.23
C GLN A 207 -4.67 20.53 2.99
N SER A 208 -4.64 19.29 2.48
CA SER A 208 -5.23 18.15 3.18
C SER A 208 -4.52 17.85 4.52
N ALA A 209 -3.20 18.05 4.60
CA ALA A 209 -2.46 17.96 5.86
C ALA A 209 -2.90 19.05 6.85
N LYS A 210 -3.06 20.29 6.40
CA LYS A 210 -3.54 21.40 7.25
C LYS A 210 -4.96 21.14 7.76
N GLN A 211 -5.82 20.59 6.91
CA GLN A 211 -7.19 20.23 7.27
C GLN A 211 -7.22 19.18 8.38
N ASP A 212 -6.41 18.12 8.26
CA ASP A 212 -6.37 17.04 9.26
C ASP A 212 -5.92 17.53 10.63
N LEU A 213 -4.95 18.44 10.66
CA LEU A 213 -4.40 18.93 11.92
C LEU A 213 -5.31 19.95 12.61
N GLN A 214 -6.26 20.57 11.91
CA GLN A 214 -7.21 21.56 12.47
C GLN A 214 -6.54 22.65 13.33
N TYR A 215 -5.24 22.92 13.11
CA TYR A 215 -4.42 23.75 13.96
C TYR A 215 -4.20 25.13 13.30
N PRO A 216 -4.43 26.24 14.01
CA PRO A 216 -4.06 27.57 13.53
C PRO A 216 -2.58 27.88 13.82
N LYS A 217 -1.67 26.92 13.68
CA LYS A 217 -0.25 27.09 14.04
C LYS A 217 0.66 26.94 12.84
N GLU A 218 1.72 27.74 12.82
CA GLU A 218 2.81 27.78 11.84
C GLU A 218 3.64 26.47 11.75
N SER A 219 3.19 25.39 12.41
CA SER A 219 3.89 24.11 12.52
C SER A 219 2.99 22.92 12.23
N ILE A 220 3.54 21.95 11.50
CA ILE A 220 2.90 20.72 11.05
C ILE A 220 3.48 19.54 11.84
N ALA A 221 2.65 18.95 12.70
CA ALA A 221 2.94 17.72 13.42
C ALA A 221 2.73 16.49 12.51
N PHE A 222 3.61 16.33 11.51
CA PHE A 222 3.39 15.40 10.40
C PHE A 222 3.21 13.95 10.83
N SER A 223 3.75 13.51 11.98
CA SER A 223 3.50 12.15 12.49
C SER A 223 2.01 11.81 12.66
N LEU A 224 1.17 12.78 13.02
CA LEU A 224 -0.27 12.57 13.20
C LEU A 224 -0.99 12.30 11.88
N LEU A 225 -0.45 12.78 10.76
CA LEU A 225 -1.01 12.57 9.42
C LEU A 225 -0.97 11.10 8.98
N PHE A 226 -0.14 10.28 9.62
CA PHE A 226 0.06 8.87 9.27
C PHE A 226 -0.66 7.90 10.22
N MET A 227 -1.50 8.43 11.11
CA MET A 227 -2.29 7.64 12.04
C MET A 227 -3.60 7.16 11.38
N GLN A 228 -4.14 6.09 11.93
CA GLN A 228 -5.51 5.65 11.66
C GLN A 228 -6.40 6.05 12.84
N ASP A 229 -7.66 6.37 12.57
CA ASP A 229 -8.67 6.52 13.61
C ASP A 229 -9.09 5.14 14.17
N ASP A 230 -9.98 5.14 15.16
CA ASP A 230 -10.45 3.92 15.83
C ASP A 230 -11.21 2.97 14.88
N GLU A 231 -11.68 3.47 13.75
CA GLU A 231 -12.31 2.70 12.68
C GLU A 231 -11.29 2.23 11.61
N GLY A 232 -10.00 2.49 11.84
CA GLY A 232 -8.92 2.17 10.92
C GLY A 232 -8.81 3.12 9.73
N ARG A 233 -9.59 4.20 9.65
CA ARG A 233 -9.59 5.16 8.53
C ARG A 233 -8.40 6.09 8.65
N PHE A 234 -7.89 6.52 7.50
CA PHE A 234 -6.81 7.50 7.42
C PHE A 234 -7.41 8.89 7.34
N GLY A 235 -6.65 9.90 7.79
CA GLY A 235 -6.98 11.30 7.57
C GLY A 235 -7.08 11.69 6.08
N LYS A 236 -7.54 12.92 5.84
CA LYS A 236 -7.66 13.53 4.52
C LYS A 236 -6.33 13.53 3.77
N PHE A 237 -5.21 13.69 4.46
CA PHE A 237 -3.88 13.66 3.86
C PHE A 237 -3.57 12.35 3.14
N LEU A 238 -3.61 11.23 3.85
CA LEU A 238 -3.31 9.92 3.27
C LEU A 238 -4.38 9.46 2.29
N SER A 239 -5.67 9.79 2.51
CA SER A 239 -6.71 9.49 1.52
C SER A 239 -6.48 10.26 0.22
N THR A 240 -6.04 11.53 0.29
CA THR A 240 -5.65 12.32 -0.87
C THR A 240 -4.44 11.71 -1.59
N LEU A 241 -3.41 11.31 -0.85
CA LEU A 241 -2.23 10.65 -1.42
C LEU A 241 -2.58 9.34 -2.13
N ILE A 242 -3.35 8.45 -1.49
CA ILE A 242 -3.78 7.17 -2.10
C ILE A 242 -4.61 7.42 -3.35
N ARG A 243 -5.52 8.40 -3.31
CA ARG A 243 -6.32 8.77 -4.48
C ARG A 243 -5.43 9.27 -5.62
N GLN A 244 -4.44 10.12 -5.35
CA GLN A 244 -3.50 10.59 -6.38
C GLN A 244 -2.69 9.43 -6.99
N ILE A 245 -2.18 8.49 -6.17
CA ILE A 245 -1.49 7.28 -6.65
C ILE A 245 -2.40 6.47 -7.59
N ASN A 246 -3.67 6.31 -7.23
CA ASN A 246 -4.63 5.58 -8.06
C ASN A 246 -4.93 6.32 -9.37
N GLN A 247 -5.05 7.65 -9.34
CA GLN A 247 -5.23 8.48 -10.54
C GLN A 247 -4.01 8.43 -11.46
N GLU A 248 -2.80 8.42 -10.91
CA GLU A 248 -1.55 8.29 -11.67
C GLU A 248 -1.47 6.95 -12.40
N LYS A 249 -1.82 5.85 -11.71
CA LYS A 249 -1.99 4.53 -12.34
C LYS A 249 -3.00 4.58 -13.48
N LEU A 250 -4.20 5.10 -13.24
CA LEU A 250 -5.25 5.14 -14.27
C LEU A 250 -4.82 6.00 -15.47
N SER A 251 -4.17 7.13 -15.23
CA SER A 251 -3.59 7.97 -16.27
C SER A 251 -2.52 7.22 -17.09
N TYR A 252 -1.70 6.39 -16.44
CA TYR A 252 -0.72 5.54 -17.13
C TYR A 252 -1.41 4.51 -18.03
N VAL A 253 -2.48 3.87 -17.56
CA VAL A 253 -3.29 2.93 -18.36
C VAL A 253 -3.98 3.63 -19.54
N GLU A 254 -4.54 4.82 -19.33
CA GLU A 254 -5.17 5.61 -20.40
C GLU A 254 -4.17 6.04 -21.48
N GLN A 255 -2.90 6.25 -21.14
CA GLN A 255 -1.85 6.49 -22.14
C GLN A 255 -1.53 5.26 -23.00
N LEU A 256 -1.72 4.03 -22.49
CA LEU A 256 -1.52 2.79 -23.25
C LEU A 256 -2.63 2.53 -24.27
N LYS A 257 -3.85 2.92 -23.94
CA LYS A 257 -5.05 2.69 -24.75
C LYS A 257 -4.90 3.12 -26.23
N PRO A 258 -4.49 4.36 -26.57
CA PRO A 258 -4.34 4.76 -27.98
C PRO A 258 -3.25 3.98 -28.72
N ILE A 259 -2.19 3.52 -28.03
CA ILE A 259 -1.10 2.73 -28.63
C ILE A 259 -1.60 1.33 -29.00
N LEU A 260 -2.49 0.77 -28.19
CA LEU A 260 -2.98 -0.60 -28.33
C LEU A 260 -4.26 -0.72 -29.16
N LEU A 261 -4.99 0.38 -29.38
CA LEU A 261 -6.28 0.41 -30.09
C LEU A 261 -6.24 -0.18 -31.51
N GLY A 262 -5.09 -0.15 -32.17
CA GLY A 262 -4.91 -0.68 -33.52
C GLY A 262 -4.81 -2.21 -33.63
N TYR A 263 -4.81 -2.94 -32.51
CA TYR A 263 -4.66 -4.39 -32.48
C TYR A 263 -5.97 -5.08 -32.13
N SER A 264 -6.37 -6.09 -32.92
CA SER A 264 -7.54 -6.92 -32.62
C SER A 264 -7.30 -7.85 -31.43
N LEU A 265 -6.09 -8.40 -31.35
CA LEU A 265 -5.58 -9.18 -30.24
C LEU A 265 -4.15 -8.73 -29.96
N ILE A 266 -3.83 -8.57 -28.68
CA ILE A 266 -2.57 -8.02 -28.17
C ILE A 266 -1.72 -9.16 -27.65
N SER A 267 -0.55 -9.36 -28.27
CA SER A 267 0.47 -10.29 -27.82
C SER A 267 1.36 -9.67 -26.73
N VAL A 268 2.14 -10.52 -26.06
CA VAL A 268 3.17 -10.08 -25.10
C VAL A 268 4.13 -9.08 -25.75
N SER A 269 4.58 -9.33 -26.99
CA SER A 269 5.54 -8.44 -27.66
C SER A 269 4.95 -7.08 -28.00
N GLN A 270 3.69 -7.02 -28.42
CA GLN A 270 2.97 -5.76 -28.68
C GLN A 270 2.76 -4.98 -27.38
N PHE A 271 2.35 -5.66 -26.31
CA PHE A 271 2.20 -5.06 -24.99
C PHE A 271 3.52 -4.50 -24.45
N SER A 272 4.61 -5.28 -24.49
CA SER A 272 5.94 -4.81 -24.05
C SER A 272 6.41 -3.60 -24.83
N ARG A 273 6.16 -3.56 -26.16
CA ARG A 273 6.48 -2.40 -26.98
C ARG A 273 5.67 -1.17 -26.55
N ALA A 274 4.38 -1.32 -26.29
CA ALA A 274 3.52 -0.21 -25.85
C ALA A 274 3.97 0.35 -24.50
N ILE A 275 4.33 -0.51 -23.54
CA ILE A 275 4.92 -0.09 -22.26
C ILE A 275 6.18 0.74 -22.48
N HIS A 276 7.14 0.25 -23.28
CA HIS A 276 8.39 0.97 -23.55
C HIS A 276 8.22 2.30 -24.29
N MET A 277 7.11 2.48 -25.03
CA MET A 277 6.80 3.76 -25.67
C MET A 277 6.40 4.84 -24.68
N ILE A 278 5.84 4.47 -23.52
CA ILE A 278 5.40 5.42 -22.47
C ILE A 278 6.44 5.53 -21.36
N ASP A 279 7.05 4.40 -21.00
CA ASP A 279 8.04 4.28 -19.94
C ASP A 279 9.28 3.56 -20.48
N ALA A 280 10.20 4.35 -21.04
CA ALA A 280 11.46 3.83 -21.58
C ALA A 280 12.43 3.35 -20.48
N ASN A 281 12.22 3.76 -19.22
CA ASN A 281 13.10 3.46 -18.09
C ASN A 281 12.66 2.27 -17.26
N ILE A 282 11.50 1.67 -17.57
CA ILE A 282 10.98 0.50 -16.87
C ILE A 282 12.03 -0.62 -16.81
N SER A 283 12.25 -1.15 -15.61
CA SER A 283 13.15 -2.28 -15.43
C SER A 283 12.54 -3.56 -16.00
N GLN A 284 13.38 -4.50 -16.45
CA GLN A 284 12.92 -5.78 -16.97
C GLN A 284 12.10 -6.57 -15.93
N ASN A 285 12.42 -6.43 -14.64
CA ASN A 285 11.71 -7.11 -13.56
C ASN A 285 10.27 -6.59 -13.43
N GLU A 286 10.08 -5.27 -13.51
CA GLU A 286 8.75 -4.66 -13.45
C GLU A 286 7.93 -4.97 -14.71
N LEU A 287 8.55 -4.91 -15.89
CA LEU A 287 7.89 -5.30 -17.13
C LEU A 287 7.45 -6.77 -17.09
N ASN A 288 8.31 -7.67 -16.61
CA ASN A 288 7.98 -9.09 -16.47
C ASN A 288 6.81 -9.29 -15.50
N ARG A 289 6.73 -8.52 -14.42
CA ARG A 289 5.60 -8.58 -13.48
C ARG A 289 4.30 -8.15 -14.15
N TYR A 290 4.30 -7.06 -14.92
CA TYR A 290 3.11 -6.65 -15.69
C TYR A 290 2.67 -7.73 -16.66
N ILE A 291 3.62 -8.33 -17.39
CA ILE A 291 3.33 -9.42 -18.32
C ILE A 291 2.74 -10.63 -17.58
N GLN A 292 3.33 -11.04 -16.46
CA GLN A 292 2.82 -12.16 -15.65
C GLN A 292 1.40 -11.93 -15.18
N TRP A 293 1.10 -10.72 -14.68
CA TRP A 293 -0.23 -10.37 -14.22
C TRP A 293 -1.24 -10.32 -15.36
N VAL A 294 -0.96 -9.50 -16.38
CA VAL A 294 -1.86 -9.25 -17.51
C VAL A 294 -2.15 -10.53 -18.28
N PHE A 295 -1.14 -11.35 -18.57
CA PHE A 295 -1.33 -12.59 -19.33
C PHE A 295 -1.54 -13.83 -18.46
N SER A 296 -1.63 -13.66 -17.13
CA SER A 296 -1.79 -14.75 -16.15
C SER A 296 -0.73 -15.85 -16.28
N ILE A 297 0.52 -15.47 -16.56
CA ILE A 297 1.65 -16.39 -16.74
C ILE A 297 2.19 -16.80 -15.37
N LYS A 298 2.16 -18.10 -15.07
CA LYS A 298 2.69 -18.63 -13.82
C LYS A 298 4.20 -18.84 -13.85
N ASP A 299 4.73 -19.32 -14.99
CA ASP A 299 6.15 -19.56 -15.19
C ASP A 299 6.57 -19.20 -16.63
N PHE A 300 7.59 -18.36 -16.78
CA PHE A 300 8.12 -17.98 -18.09
C PHE A 300 8.77 -19.15 -18.86
N HIS A 301 9.12 -20.24 -18.18
CA HIS A 301 9.66 -21.44 -18.81
C HIS A 301 8.58 -22.30 -19.50
N SER A 302 7.30 -22.13 -19.14
CA SER A 302 6.16 -22.86 -19.71
C SER A 302 5.48 -22.09 -20.86
N SER A 303 6.12 -21.02 -21.37
CA SER A 303 5.57 -20.01 -22.29
C SER A 303 5.26 -20.48 -23.73
N GLN A 304 5.06 -21.77 -23.96
CA GLN A 304 4.56 -22.22 -25.25
C GLN A 304 3.09 -21.83 -25.38
N GLN A 305 2.87 -20.71 -26.09
CA GLN A 305 1.59 -20.08 -26.45
C GLN A 305 0.84 -19.42 -25.30
N VAL A 306 1.36 -18.27 -24.84
CA VAL A 306 0.55 -17.28 -24.14
C VAL A 306 -0.55 -16.79 -25.10
N LYS A 307 -1.82 -17.03 -24.75
CA LYS A 307 -2.96 -16.57 -25.55
C LYS A 307 -2.96 -15.03 -25.61
N PRO A 308 -3.05 -14.43 -26.80
CA PRO A 308 -3.18 -12.98 -26.90
C PRO A 308 -4.55 -12.53 -26.36
N LEU A 309 -4.62 -11.31 -25.84
CA LEU A 309 -5.80 -10.76 -25.18
C LEU A 309 -6.45 -9.69 -26.06
N ASP A 310 -7.77 -9.53 -25.99
CA ASP A 310 -8.38 -8.32 -26.52
C ASP A 310 -8.05 -7.10 -25.63
N LEU A 311 -8.30 -5.90 -26.17
CA LEU A 311 -7.97 -4.64 -25.52
C LEU A 311 -8.70 -4.47 -24.18
N GLU A 312 -9.99 -4.82 -24.12
CA GLU A 312 -10.81 -4.59 -22.95
C GLU A 312 -10.34 -5.46 -21.77
N ASP A 313 -10.08 -6.74 -22.03
CA ASP A 313 -9.54 -7.66 -21.03
C ASP A 313 -8.14 -7.26 -20.56
N LEU A 314 -7.29 -6.77 -21.46
CA LEU A 314 -5.96 -6.29 -21.11
C LEU A 314 -6.02 -5.04 -20.23
N LEU A 315 -6.82 -4.04 -20.61
CA LEU A 315 -6.97 -2.80 -19.85
C LEU A 315 -7.57 -3.08 -18.46
N ARG A 316 -8.63 -3.89 -18.40
CA ARG A 316 -9.24 -4.32 -17.13
C ARG A 316 -8.22 -5.00 -16.20
N ARG A 317 -7.31 -5.83 -16.74
CA ARG A 317 -6.27 -6.47 -15.91
C ARG A 317 -5.20 -5.47 -15.46
N LEU A 318 -4.83 -4.50 -16.29
CA LEU A 318 -3.89 -3.44 -15.94
C LEU A 318 -4.42 -2.51 -14.86
N GLU A 319 -5.69 -2.11 -14.95
CA GLU A 319 -6.35 -1.29 -13.93
C GLU A 319 -6.32 -1.97 -12.55
N ASN A 320 -6.32 -3.30 -12.55
CA ASN A 320 -6.25 -4.13 -11.34
C ASN A 320 -4.82 -4.59 -10.98
N CYS A 321 -3.81 -4.13 -11.72
CA CYS A 321 -2.39 -4.38 -11.47
C CYS A 321 -1.75 -3.19 -10.73
N ALA A 322 -0.67 -3.43 -10.00
CA ALA A 322 0.20 -2.38 -9.49
C ALA A 322 1.08 -1.80 -10.61
N CYS A 323 0.48 -1.27 -11.68
CA CYS A 323 1.21 -0.65 -12.78
C CYS A 323 1.37 0.87 -12.59
N PHE A 324 2.62 1.33 -12.63
CA PHE A 324 2.97 2.73 -12.35
C PHE A 324 4.10 3.13 -13.29
N LYS A 325 4.12 4.40 -13.67
CA LYS A 325 5.23 4.98 -14.44
C LYS A 325 6.44 5.11 -13.51
N HIS A 326 7.63 4.73 -14.00
CA HIS A 326 8.88 4.77 -13.24
C HIS A 326 9.78 5.95 -13.59
#